data_AF-A0A944NZA1-F1
#
_entry.id   AF-A0A944NZA1-F1
#
_cell.length_a   1.000
_cell.length_b   1.000
_cell.length_c   1.000
_cell.angle_alpha   90.00
_cell.angle_beta   90.00
_cell.angle_gamma   90.00
#
_symmetry.space_group_name_H-M   'P 1'
#
loop_
_entity.id
_entity.type
_entity.pdbx_description
1 polymer ?
#
loop_
_entity_poly.entity_id
_entity_poly.type
_entity_poly.pdbx_seq_one_letter_code
_entity_poly.pdbx_strand_id
1 'polypeptide(L)'
;HRSADDRYPGHRSADDRYPGHRSADDRYPAHPYPADGRTARPHSADSLHQEPAERAPGGPAGASAPAPGPSWAPIVVELVRSGAGPDQVTVEVSAYRGGHRRPVGTRRLPQDAVRSYVQDRVDEAFNHLDRDAEALITFVLPAEWLNEPVAHWACSAYDSTPLGCAHPLVVAERSRHRSGRLRHELAKRWQELDGASGVRLHRVECGTRENSRSLRPRLRDAALAGFAAPPAAVKEHFATGLHFPVPVLLWRRSDCPDDDHGHHGDRGGPCAGTAFLDRLTESVDGVPPAELPRRVLDLREEAYAADDPEGHWAREVQLLWDDPRCFSEPAACLHSPVAPIG
;
A
#
# COMPACT_ATOMS: atom_id res chain seq x y z
N HIS A 1 -12.29 64.80 -6.00
CA HIS A 1 -13.33 64.08 -5.25
C HIS A 1 -13.08 62.59 -5.49
N ARG A 2 -12.89 61.71 -4.49
CA ARG A 2 -13.80 61.28 -3.38
C ARG A 2 -15.11 60.71 -3.94
N SER A 3 -15.56 59.48 -3.64
CA SER A 3 -15.07 58.38 -2.76
C SER A 3 -15.42 57.00 -3.37
N ALA A 4 -14.87 55.85 -2.96
CA ALA A 4 -15.35 54.91 -1.91
C ALA A 4 -16.89 54.72 -1.85
N ASP A 5 -17.47 53.53 -1.62
CA ASP A 5 -17.08 52.53 -0.60
C ASP A 5 -17.60 51.09 -0.86
N ASP A 6 -17.20 50.14 -0.01
CA ASP A 6 -17.60 48.71 0.03
C ASP A 6 -19.01 48.42 0.63
N ARG A 7 -19.58 47.22 0.37
CA ARG A 7 -20.16 46.31 1.41
C ARG A 7 -20.82 44.99 0.96
N TYR A 8 -20.41 43.93 1.68
CA TYR A 8 -21.08 42.66 2.02
C TYR A 8 -22.61 42.48 1.80
N PRO A 9 -23.05 41.30 1.33
CA PRO A 9 -24.36 40.71 1.63
C PRO A 9 -24.36 39.95 2.97
N GLY A 10 -25.46 40.04 3.74
CA GLY A 10 -25.51 39.61 5.15
C GLY A 10 -25.86 38.13 5.41
N HIS A 11 -25.61 37.72 6.66
CA HIS A 11 -26.06 36.45 7.24
C HIS A 11 -27.60 36.30 7.19
N ARG A 12 -28.07 35.04 7.27
CA ARG A 12 -29.40 34.71 7.79
C ARG A 12 -29.27 33.69 8.92
N SER A 13 -29.99 33.94 10.02
CA SER A 13 -29.98 33.08 11.21
C SER A 13 -30.76 31.78 10.99
N ALA A 14 -30.44 30.78 11.80
CA ALA A 14 -31.36 29.69 12.11
C ALA A 14 -32.41 30.16 13.13
N ASP A 15 -33.53 29.44 13.24
CA ASP A 15 -34.16 29.14 14.53
C ASP A 15 -35.17 27.99 14.41
N ASP A 16 -35.51 27.40 15.56
CA ASP A 16 -36.73 26.63 15.86
C ASP A 16 -37.11 25.38 15.02
N ARG A 17 -36.74 24.18 15.55
CA ARG A 17 -37.67 23.37 16.39
C ARG A 17 -37.11 22.00 16.84
N TYR A 18 -37.03 21.82 18.17
CA TYR A 18 -37.31 20.53 18.83
C TYR A 18 -38.83 20.35 18.94
N PRO A 19 -39.39 19.12 18.90
CA PRO A 19 -39.26 18.11 19.97
C PRO A 19 -39.01 16.67 19.43
N GLY A 20 -38.76 15.65 20.26
CA GLY A 20 -38.67 15.58 21.73
C GLY A 20 -38.34 14.16 22.23
N HIS A 21 -38.23 14.00 23.55
CA HIS A 21 -37.83 12.72 24.16
C HIS A 21 -38.83 11.57 23.98
N ARG A 22 -38.31 10.35 23.84
CA ARG A 22 -38.79 9.18 24.60
C ARG A 22 -37.62 8.29 25.00
N SER A 23 -37.84 7.46 26.02
CA SER A 23 -36.81 6.72 26.77
C SER A 23 -37.13 5.23 26.83
N ALA A 24 -36.21 4.49 27.44
CA ALA A 24 -36.42 3.27 28.22
C ALA A 24 -36.28 1.89 27.55
N ASP A 25 -35.72 0.99 28.37
CA ASP A 25 -35.92 -0.45 28.52
C ASP A 25 -35.29 -1.49 27.56
N ASP A 26 -34.23 -2.12 28.09
CA ASP A 26 -34.10 -3.56 28.34
C ASP A 26 -34.53 -4.60 27.29
N ARG A 27 -33.55 -5.44 26.85
CA ARG A 27 -33.43 -6.84 27.35
C ARG A 27 -32.20 -7.60 26.79
N TYR A 28 -31.40 -8.18 27.69
CA TYR A 28 -30.72 -9.46 27.44
C TYR A 28 -31.73 -10.61 27.61
N PRO A 29 -31.61 -11.71 26.84
CA PRO A 29 -30.94 -12.93 27.33
C PRO A 29 -29.88 -13.43 26.31
N ALA A 30 -28.71 -13.95 26.68
CA ALA A 30 -28.39 -15.12 27.54
C ALA A 30 -28.55 -16.48 26.83
N HIS A 31 -27.46 -17.26 26.78
CA HIS A 31 -27.39 -18.63 26.27
C HIS A 31 -28.22 -19.62 27.11
N PRO A 32 -28.55 -20.80 26.55
CA PRO A 32 -27.88 -22.00 27.08
C PRO A 32 -27.48 -23.07 26.04
N TYR A 33 -26.30 -23.65 26.23
CA TYR A 33 -26.04 -25.10 26.04
C TYR A 33 -26.38 -25.79 27.38
N PRO A 34 -26.86 -27.07 27.44
CA PRO A 34 -25.99 -28.23 27.19
C PRO A 34 -26.66 -29.52 26.67
N ALA A 35 -25.85 -30.53 26.30
CA ALA A 35 -26.09 -31.95 26.61
C ALA A 35 -24.86 -32.82 26.26
N ASP A 36 -24.44 -33.71 27.18
CA ASP A 36 -23.40 -34.72 26.95
C ASP A 36 -23.95 -35.99 26.27
N GLY A 37 -23.07 -36.74 25.58
CA GLY A 37 -23.41 -37.96 24.84
C GLY A 37 -22.35 -39.06 24.86
N ARG A 38 -22.11 -39.69 26.02
CA ARG A 38 -21.46 -41.02 26.13
C ARG A 38 -22.37 -42.09 25.49
N THR A 39 -21.98 -43.25 24.95
CA THR A 39 -20.73 -44.05 24.89
C THR A 39 -20.85 -44.96 23.61
N ALA A 40 -20.00 -45.92 23.19
CA ALA A 40 -18.85 -46.65 23.75
C ALA A 40 -18.01 -47.35 22.64
N ARG A 41 -16.92 -48.03 23.06
CA ARG A 41 -16.41 -49.29 22.44
C ARG A 41 -16.78 -50.46 23.37
N PRO A 42 -16.72 -51.72 22.92
CA PRO A 42 -15.62 -52.56 23.44
C PRO A 42 -15.14 -53.73 22.54
N HIS A 43 -13.96 -54.29 22.90
CA HIS A 43 -13.47 -55.68 22.68
C HIS A 43 -13.27 -56.25 21.25
N SER A 44 -12.40 -57.25 21.02
CA SER A 44 -11.09 -57.65 21.62
C SER A 44 -10.49 -58.83 20.83
N ALA A 45 -9.15 -59.00 20.89
CA ALA A 45 -8.39 -60.23 20.56
C ALA A 45 -8.34 -60.66 19.07
N ASP A 46 -7.37 -61.47 18.58
CA ASP A 46 -6.19 -62.09 19.23
C ASP A 46 -5.01 -62.33 18.24
N SER A 47 -3.81 -62.59 18.78
CA SER A 47 -2.69 -63.42 18.27
C SER A 47 -2.15 -63.20 16.83
N LEU A 48 -0.94 -62.65 16.64
CA LEU A 48 0.43 -63.20 16.85
C LEU A 48 1.00 -63.95 15.62
N HIS A 49 2.13 -63.45 15.05
CA HIS A 49 3.35 -64.22 14.75
C HIS A 49 4.51 -63.37 14.17
N GLN A 50 5.73 -63.65 14.66
CA GLN A 50 7.08 -63.46 14.08
C GLN A 50 7.71 -62.06 13.80
N GLU A 51 8.81 -61.84 14.52
CA GLU A 51 9.99 -61.00 14.24
C GLU A 51 11.00 -61.68 13.27
N PRO A 52 12.15 -61.05 12.89
CA PRO A 52 12.49 -59.63 12.84
C PRO A 52 13.09 -59.17 11.48
N ALA A 53 13.18 -57.86 11.25
CA ALA A 53 14.11 -57.29 10.27
C ALA A 53 14.48 -55.84 10.62
N GLU A 54 15.77 -55.56 10.83
CA GLU A 54 16.28 -54.20 11.07
C GLU A 54 16.29 -53.36 9.78
N ARG A 55 15.56 -52.24 9.77
CA ARG A 55 16.01 -51.04 9.05
C ARG A 55 15.35 -49.76 9.55
N ALA A 56 16.22 -48.80 9.88
CA ALA A 56 16.03 -47.38 10.21
C ALA A 56 14.57 -46.82 10.23
N PRO A 57 14.15 -46.16 11.33
CA PRO A 57 12.94 -45.35 11.30
C PRO A 57 13.17 -44.14 10.37
N GLY A 58 12.47 -44.13 9.23
CA GLY A 58 12.34 -42.92 8.42
C GLY A 58 11.61 -41.87 9.23
N GLY A 59 12.35 -40.90 9.80
CA GLY A 59 11.76 -39.79 10.53
C GLY A 59 10.75 -39.05 9.66
N PRO A 60 9.62 -38.57 10.22
CA PRO A 60 8.63 -37.83 9.45
C PRO A 60 9.33 -36.65 8.77
N ALA A 61 9.21 -36.56 7.44
CA ALA A 61 9.81 -35.49 6.67
C ALA A 61 9.38 -34.16 7.29
N GLY A 62 10.36 -33.38 7.77
CA GLY A 62 10.10 -32.12 8.45
C GLY A 62 9.25 -31.25 7.53
N ALA A 63 8.06 -30.87 7.99
CA ALA A 63 7.19 -29.97 7.26
C ALA A 63 8.02 -28.71 6.95
N SER A 64 8.32 -28.50 5.67
CA SER A 64 9.06 -27.31 5.25
C SER A 64 8.23 -26.12 5.70
N ALA A 65 8.81 -25.29 6.57
CA ALA A 65 8.20 -24.03 6.91
C ALA A 65 7.90 -23.29 5.59
N PRO A 66 6.72 -22.63 5.46
CA PRO A 66 6.45 -21.82 4.28
C PRO A 66 7.63 -20.86 4.10
N ALA A 67 8.18 -20.81 2.90
CA ALA A 67 9.34 -19.98 2.61
C ALA A 67 9.00 -18.54 3.02
N PRO A 68 9.82 -17.87 3.85
CA PRO A 68 9.53 -16.50 4.24
C PRO A 68 9.47 -15.66 2.96
N GLY A 69 8.47 -14.76 2.90
CA GLY A 69 8.31 -13.83 1.79
C GLY A 69 9.57 -12.99 1.57
N PRO A 70 9.70 -12.35 0.39
CA PRO A 70 10.92 -11.68 -0.05
C PRO A 70 11.44 -10.70 1.02
N SER A 71 12.68 -10.93 1.46
CA SER A 71 13.32 -10.19 2.54
C SER A 71 13.91 -8.86 2.03
N TRP A 72 13.02 -8.00 1.55
CA TRP A 72 13.33 -6.66 1.06
C TRP A 72 14.18 -5.86 2.06
N ALA A 73 15.20 -5.18 1.56
CA ALA A 73 16.05 -4.24 2.29
C ALA A 73 15.73 -2.79 1.83
N PRO A 74 14.70 -2.14 2.41
CA PRO A 74 14.17 -0.92 1.81
C PRO A 74 15.06 0.31 1.99
N ILE A 75 15.12 1.12 0.94
CA ILE A 75 15.56 2.51 0.99
C ILE A 75 14.28 3.36 1.09
N VAL A 76 14.03 3.91 2.26
CA VAL A 76 12.85 4.73 2.53
C VAL A 76 13.17 6.20 2.29
N VAL A 77 12.40 6.84 1.42
CA VAL A 77 12.45 8.27 1.09
C VAL A 77 11.15 8.91 1.59
N GLU A 78 11.22 9.61 2.72
CA GLU A 78 10.07 10.19 3.41
C GLU A 78 9.96 11.69 3.12
N LEU A 79 8.89 12.11 2.43
CA LEU A 79 8.63 13.50 2.05
C LEU A 79 7.51 14.10 2.92
N VAL A 80 7.68 15.36 3.32
CA VAL A 80 6.72 16.09 4.17
C VAL A 80 6.67 17.56 3.78
N ARG A 81 5.49 18.18 3.73
CA ARG A 81 5.41 19.65 3.77
C ARG A 81 5.99 20.15 5.09
N SER A 82 6.97 21.03 5.02
CA SER A 82 7.74 21.44 6.19
C SER A 82 7.04 22.47 7.08
N GLY A 83 5.94 23.08 6.63
CA GLY A 83 5.25 24.18 7.34
C GLY A 83 6.02 25.51 7.38
N ALA A 84 7.29 25.53 6.98
CA ALA A 84 8.17 26.69 6.96
C ALA A 84 8.05 27.57 5.69
N GLY A 85 6.98 27.37 4.93
CA GLY A 85 6.71 27.96 3.61
C GLY A 85 5.81 27.03 2.78
N PRO A 86 5.09 27.53 1.77
CA PRO A 86 4.17 26.71 0.96
C PRO A 86 4.91 25.60 0.18
N ASP A 87 6.07 25.95 -0.37
CA ASP A 87 6.85 25.11 -1.30
C ASP A 87 8.07 24.45 -0.61
N GLN A 88 8.11 24.48 0.73
CA GLN A 88 9.20 23.90 1.51
C GLN A 88 8.89 22.46 1.91
N VAL A 89 9.73 21.54 1.47
CA VAL A 89 9.64 20.09 1.70
C VAL A 89 10.76 19.65 2.65
N THR A 90 10.42 18.91 3.69
CA THR A 90 11.38 18.10 4.45
C THR A 90 11.50 16.76 3.74
N VAL A 91 12.73 16.39 3.37
CA VAL A 91 13.07 15.10 2.78
C VAL A 91 13.97 14.36 3.77
N GLU A 92 13.63 13.12 4.09
CA GLU A 92 14.44 12.23 4.92
C GLU A 92 14.67 10.90 4.20
N VAL A 93 15.92 10.47 4.10
CA VAL A 93 16.31 9.20 3.43
C VAL A 93 16.96 8.27 4.46
N SER A 94 16.55 7.01 4.46
CA SER A 94 17.06 5.97 5.36
C SER A 94 17.13 4.61 4.67
N ALA A 95 18.27 3.93 4.79
CA ALA A 95 18.39 2.52 4.41
C ALA A 95 17.97 1.61 5.58
N TYR A 96 17.43 0.43 5.30
CA TYR A 96 17.10 -0.58 6.30
C TYR A 96 17.94 -1.84 6.09
N ARG A 97 18.63 -2.27 7.15
CA ARG A 97 19.50 -3.45 7.13
C ARG A 97 19.26 -4.30 8.37
N GLY A 98 18.87 -5.56 8.18
CA GLY A 98 18.49 -6.47 9.27
C GLY A 98 17.35 -5.92 10.14
N GLY A 99 16.37 -5.23 9.54
CA GLY A 99 15.29 -4.55 10.25
C GLY A 99 15.68 -3.22 10.94
N HIS A 100 16.96 -2.85 10.98
CA HIS A 100 17.42 -1.62 11.60
C HIS A 100 17.52 -0.46 10.60
N ARG A 101 16.81 0.64 10.89
CA ARG A 101 16.87 1.91 10.15
C ARG A 101 18.22 2.60 10.31
N ARG A 102 18.83 3.02 9.20
CA ARG A 102 20.07 3.81 9.11
C ARG A 102 19.75 5.13 8.40
N PRO A 103 19.68 6.26 9.13
CA PRO A 103 19.52 7.58 8.50
C PRO A 103 20.71 7.89 7.59
N VAL A 104 20.43 8.28 6.35
CA VAL A 104 21.42 8.67 5.34
C VAL A 104 21.47 10.19 5.23
N GLY A 105 20.30 10.85 5.22
CA GLY A 105 20.22 12.31 5.28
C GLY A 105 18.83 12.81 5.62
N THR A 106 18.76 13.99 6.24
CA THR A 106 17.52 14.76 6.39
C THR A 106 17.79 16.21 6.02
N ARG A 107 16.93 16.82 5.21
CA ARG A 107 17.10 18.20 4.74
C ARG A 107 15.76 18.85 4.41
N ARG A 108 15.66 20.15 4.73
CA ARG A 108 14.59 21.04 4.26
C ARG A 108 15.02 21.71 2.95
N LEU A 109 14.17 21.68 1.94
CA LEU A 109 14.45 22.13 0.58
C LEU A 109 13.21 22.80 -0.04
N PRO A 110 13.39 23.72 -1.01
CA PRO A 110 12.32 24.06 -1.95
C PRO A 110 11.99 22.84 -2.84
N GLN A 111 10.75 22.76 -3.34
CA GLN A 111 10.24 21.58 -4.06
C GLN A 111 11.03 21.22 -5.33
N ASP A 112 11.61 22.20 -6.03
CA ASP A 112 12.45 22.00 -7.21
C ASP A 112 13.78 21.27 -6.89
N ALA A 113 14.39 21.57 -5.75
CA ALA A 113 15.62 20.94 -5.28
C ALA A 113 15.42 19.54 -4.65
N VAL A 114 14.18 19.08 -4.48
CA VAL A 114 13.88 17.76 -3.87
C VAL A 114 14.43 16.62 -4.73
N ARG A 115 14.20 16.65 -6.05
CA ARG A 115 14.57 15.53 -6.94
C ARG A 115 16.07 15.24 -6.91
N SER A 116 16.91 16.25 -7.11
CA SER A 116 18.37 16.07 -7.11
C SER A 116 18.89 15.61 -5.76
N TYR A 117 18.37 16.16 -4.66
CA TYR A 117 18.75 15.69 -3.32
C TYR A 117 18.33 14.23 -3.06
N VAL A 118 17.15 13.80 -3.54
CA VAL A 118 16.73 12.39 -3.43
C VAL A 118 17.65 11.50 -4.26
N GLN A 119 17.97 11.86 -5.50
CA GLN A 119 18.91 11.10 -6.35
C GLN A 119 20.25 10.88 -5.64
N ASP A 120 20.90 11.95 -5.18
CA ASP A 120 22.17 11.89 -4.44
C ASP A 120 22.10 11.01 -3.17
N ARG A 121 20.99 11.09 -2.41
CA ARG A 121 20.83 10.34 -1.15
C ARG A 121 20.40 8.89 -1.36
N VAL A 122 19.76 8.55 -2.48
CA VAL A 122 19.42 7.16 -2.84
C VAL A 122 20.68 6.41 -3.26
N ASP A 123 21.54 7.02 -4.09
CA ASP A 123 22.87 6.48 -4.42
C ASP A 123 23.71 6.25 -3.15
N GLU A 124 23.76 7.24 -2.25
CA GLU A 124 24.42 7.09 -0.95
C GLU A 124 23.79 5.96 -0.10
N ALA A 125 22.46 5.79 -0.14
CA ALA A 125 21.75 4.77 0.63
C ALA A 125 22.10 3.32 0.24
N PHE A 126 22.42 3.05 -1.04
CA PHE A 126 22.86 1.72 -1.47
C PHE A 126 24.14 1.25 -0.75
N ASN A 127 25.03 2.17 -0.39
CA ASN A 127 26.28 1.87 0.33
C ASN A 127 26.04 1.36 1.78
N HIS A 128 24.80 1.43 2.28
CA HIS A 128 24.42 0.93 3.60
C HIS A 128 23.75 -0.46 3.58
N LEU A 129 23.45 -1.01 2.40
CA LEU A 129 22.88 -2.34 2.23
C LEU A 129 23.98 -3.44 2.22
N ASP A 130 23.58 -4.71 2.34
CA ASP A 130 24.48 -5.82 2.01
C ASP A 130 24.51 -6.05 0.49
N ARG A 131 25.60 -6.61 -0.05
CA ARG A 131 25.82 -6.70 -1.52
C ARG A 131 24.88 -7.67 -2.23
N ASP A 132 24.28 -8.57 -1.47
CA ASP A 132 23.28 -9.57 -1.83
C ASP A 132 21.88 -9.23 -1.27
N ALA A 133 21.74 -8.06 -0.62
CA ALA A 133 20.44 -7.60 -0.14
C ALA A 133 19.60 -7.01 -1.27
N GLU A 134 18.32 -7.38 -1.29
CA GLU A 134 17.41 -7.00 -2.35
C GLU A 134 16.75 -5.65 -2.06
N ALA A 135 17.19 -4.62 -2.78
CA ALA A 135 16.77 -3.24 -2.54
C ALA A 135 15.32 -2.96 -2.97
N LEU A 136 14.59 -2.22 -2.13
CA LEU A 136 13.24 -1.73 -2.41
C LEU A 136 13.16 -0.23 -2.16
N ILE A 137 12.97 0.59 -3.20
CA ILE A 137 12.83 2.04 -3.03
C ILE A 137 11.39 2.34 -2.63
N THR A 138 11.20 2.89 -1.43
CA THR A 138 9.88 3.20 -0.85
C THR A 138 9.73 4.69 -0.63
N PHE A 139 8.89 5.33 -1.44
CA PHE A 139 8.55 6.75 -1.28
C PHE A 139 7.36 6.90 -0.31
N VAL A 140 7.60 7.39 0.90
CA VAL A 140 6.55 7.69 1.89
C VAL A 140 6.08 9.13 1.68
N LEU A 141 4.90 9.28 1.06
CA LEU A 141 4.38 10.55 0.54
C LEU A 141 3.07 10.96 1.26
N PRO A 142 2.79 12.25 1.44
CA PRO A 142 1.45 12.70 1.83
C PRO A 142 0.45 12.44 0.69
N ALA A 143 -0.83 12.32 1.04
CA ALA A 143 -1.87 11.88 0.11
C ALA A 143 -1.96 12.68 -1.20
N GLU A 144 -1.67 14.00 -1.20
CA GLU A 144 -1.67 14.81 -2.42
C GLU A 144 -0.50 14.54 -3.39
N TRP A 145 0.58 13.91 -2.91
CA TRP A 145 1.77 13.60 -3.72
C TRP A 145 1.84 12.13 -4.18
N LEU A 146 0.85 11.30 -3.86
CA LEU A 146 0.88 9.88 -4.27
C LEU A 146 0.98 9.66 -5.79
N ASN A 147 0.49 10.60 -6.61
CA ASN A 147 0.52 10.53 -8.07
C ASN A 147 1.79 11.14 -8.71
N GLU A 148 2.72 11.66 -7.90
CA GLU A 148 3.98 12.22 -8.40
C GLU A 148 4.78 11.16 -9.19
N PRO A 149 5.46 11.54 -10.28
CA PRO A 149 6.16 10.62 -11.19
C PRO A 149 7.50 10.13 -10.60
N VAL A 150 7.54 9.72 -9.34
CA VAL A 150 8.77 9.28 -8.63
C VAL A 150 9.44 8.08 -9.33
N ALA A 151 8.67 7.22 -9.99
CA ALA A 151 9.19 6.13 -10.82
C ALA A 151 9.88 6.60 -12.12
N HIS A 152 9.53 7.80 -12.62
CA HIS A 152 10.10 8.41 -13.83
C HIS A 152 11.26 9.37 -13.55
N TRP A 153 11.63 9.58 -12.28
CA TRP A 153 12.85 10.32 -11.93
C TRP A 153 14.06 9.48 -12.34
N ALA A 154 15.02 10.08 -13.04
CA ALA A 154 16.27 9.41 -13.42
C ALA A 154 17.05 8.92 -12.19
N CYS A 155 17.86 7.87 -12.32
CA CYS A 155 18.65 7.32 -11.21
C CYS A 155 19.65 8.32 -10.65
N SER A 156 20.36 9.08 -11.50
CA SER A 156 21.30 10.11 -11.05
C SER A 156 21.33 11.32 -12.00
N ALA A 157 22.36 12.17 -11.87
CA ALA A 157 22.68 13.20 -12.85
C ALA A 157 23.46 12.67 -14.07
N TYR A 158 24.00 11.45 -13.99
CA TYR A 158 24.83 10.82 -15.03
C TYR A 158 24.17 9.61 -15.68
N ASP A 159 23.19 9.00 -15.01
CA ASP A 159 22.34 7.94 -15.53
C ASP A 159 20.89 8.45 -15.63
N SER A 160 20.41 8.54 -16.87
CA SER A 160 19.05 8.97 -17.22
C SER A 160 17.98 7.87 -17.09
N THR A 161 18.37 6.62 -16.81
CA THR A 161 17.45 5.50 -16.62
C THR A 161 16.45 5.83 -15.51
N PRO A 162 15.13 5.64 -15.70
CA PRO A 162 14.16 5.91 -14.64
C PRO A 162 14.35 4.99 -13.43
N LEU A 163 14.26 5.53 -12.20
CA LEU A 163 14.41 4.77 -10.95
C LEU A 163 13.50 3.54 -10.89
N GLY A 164 12.25 3.67 -11.36
CA GLY A 164 11.30 2.56 -11.41
C GLY A 164 11.54 1.54 -12.53
N CYS A 165 12.54 1.76 -13.39
CA CYS A 165 13.02 0.83 -14.43
C CYS A 165 14.42 0.27 -14.11
N ALA A 166 15.01 0.67 -12.98
CA ALA A 166 16.30 0.16 -12.49
C ALA A 166 16.16 -0.58 -11.14
N HIS A 167 15.13 -0.24 -10.36
CA HIS A 167 14.90 -0.79 -9.02
C HIS A 167 13.41 -1.00 -8.75
N PRO A 168 13.04 -2.02 -7.95
CA PRO A 168 11.69 -2.15 -7.40
C PRO A 168 11.31 -0.87 -6.63
N LEU A 169 10.26 -0.18 -7.07
CA LEU A 169 9.88 1.14 -6.55
C LEU A 169 8.38 1.23 -6.30
N VAL A 170 8.05 1.56 -5.04
CA VAL A 170 6.69 1.67 -4.50
C VAL A 170 6.47 3.00 -3.78
N VAL A 171 5.21 3.42 -3.64
CA VAL A 171 4.82 4.49 -2.72
C VAL A 171 4.12 3.92 -1.48
N ALA A 172 4.12 4.68 -0.38
CA ALA A 172 3.27 4.47 0.78
C ALA A 172 2.69 5.82 1.21
N GLU A 173 1.43 5.83 1.68
CA GLU A 173 0.83 7.06 2.18
C GLU A 173 1.28 7.33 3.63
N ARG A 174 1.69 8.58 3.91
CA ARG A 174 2.28 9.02 5.17
C ARG A 174 1.42 8.72 6.40
N SER A 175 0.13 9.05 6.36
CA SER A 175 -0.79 8.83 7.48
C SER A 175 -0.99 7.35 7.75
N ARG A 176 -1.06 6.50 6.72
CA ARG A 176 -1.03 5.03 6.85
C ARG A 176 0.28 4.55 7.48
N HIS A 177 1.41 4.96 6.93
CA HIS A 177 2.75 4.54 7.34
C HIS A 177 3.10 4.93 8.78
N ARG A 178 2.42 5.94 9.36
CA ARG A 178 2.55 6.35 10.78
C ARG A 178 1.36 5.94 11.66
N SER A 179 0.33 5.30 11.11
CA SER A 179 -0.84 4.83 11.88
C SER A 179 -0.58 3.46 12.48
N GLY A 180 -0.09 3.41 13.73
CA GLY A 180 0.19 2.15 14.43
C GLY A 180 -0.97 1.16 14.45
N ARG A 181 -2.23 1.65 14.51
CA ARG A 181 -3.42 0.79 14.36
C ARG A 181 -3.52 0.18 12.97
N LEU A 182 -3.43 1.00 11.91
CA LEU A 182 -3.58 0.48 10.54
C LEU A 182 -2.42 -0.46 10.19
N ARG A 183 -1.19 -0.16 10.65
CA ARG A 183 -0.04 -1.04 10.52
C ARG A 183 -0.23 -2.39 11.22
N HIS A 184 -0.92 -2.43 12.37
CA HIS A 184 -1.22 -3.71 13.02
C HIS A 184 -2.21 -4.55 12.19
N GLU A 185 -3.29 -3.93 11.69
CA GLU A 185 -4.26 -4.60 10.81
C GLU A 185 -3.61 -5.06 9.50
N LEU A 186 -2.74 -4.24 8.90
CA LEU A 186 -1.98 -4.56 7.69
C LEU A 186 -0.99 -5.70 7.92
N ALA A 187 -0.20 -5.68 9.00
CA ALA A 187 0.73 -6.77 9.32
C ALA A 187 -0.01 -8.11 9.49
N LYS A 188 -1.19 -8.10 10.11
CA LYS A 188 -2.08 -9.27 10.17
C LYS A 188 -2.58 -9.67 8.78
N ARG A 189 -2.99 -8.70 7.94
CA ARG A 189 -3.46 -8.97 6.57
C ARG A 189 -2.36 -9.57 5.70
N TRP A 190 -1.11 -9.15 5.87
CA TRP A 190 0.05 -9.74 5.20
C TRP A 190 0.33 -11.18 5.66
N GLN A 191 0.23 -11.47 6.96
CA GLN A 191 0.32 -12.85 7.48
C GLN A 191 -0.80 -13.77 6.94
N GLU A 192 -2.00 -13.22 6.71
CA GLU A 192 -3.10 -13.94 6.05
C GLU A 192 -2.84 -14.19 4.54
N LEU A 193 -1.89 -13.48 3.93
CA LEU A 193 -1.55 -13.54 2.51
C LEU A 193 -0.29 -14.34 2.19
N ASP A 194 0.62 -14.57 3.15
CA ASP A 194 1.82 -15.41 2.95
C ASP A 194 1.49 -16.85 2.53
N GLY A 195 0.28 -17.33 2.87
CA GLY A 195 -0.24 -18.65 2.46
C GLY A 195 -1.14 -18.64 1.22
N ALA A 196 -1.37 -17.50 0.58
CA ALA A 196 -2.30 -17.36 -0.54
C ALA A 196 -1.59 -17.49 -1.90
N SER A 197 -1.95 -18.51 -2.69
CA SER A 197 -1.33 -18.87 -3.98
C SER A 197 -1.68 -17.94 -5.16
N GLY A 198 -1.91 -16.65 -4.89
CA GLY A 198 -2.45 -15.68 -5.85
C GLY A 198 -3.68 -14.94 -5.29
N VAL A 199 -3.95 -13.76 -5.84
CA VAL A 199 -4.87 -12.78 -5.25
C VAL A 199 -5.60 -11.97 -6.32
N ARG A 200 -6.94 -11.98 -6.27
CA ARG A 200 -7.76 -11.31 -7.29
C ARG A 200 -7.76 -9.78 -7.10
N LEU A 201 -7.43 -9.05 -8.16
CA LEU A 201 -7.56 -7.60 -8.23
C LEU A 201 -9.03 -7.16 -8.08
N HIS A 202 -9.32 -6.31 -7.08
CA HIS A 202 -10.61 -5.61 -7.02
C HIS A 202 -10.58 -4.37 -7.92
N ARG A 203 -11.47 -4.28 -8.90
CA ARG A 203 -11.46 -3.23 -9.94
C ARG A 203 -12.41 -2.08 -9.64
N VAL A 204 -11.90 -0.85 -9.75
CA VAL A 204 -12.64 0.40 -9.65
C VAL A 204 -12.54 1.14 -10.99
N GLU A 205 -13.53 0.92 -11.84
CA GLU A 205 -13.62 1.45 -13.22
C GLU A 205 -13.83 2.97 -13.26
N CYS A 206 -13.65 3.58 -14.44
CA CYS A 206 -14.08 4.96 -14.68
C CYS A 206 -15.62 5.07 -14.61
N GLY A 207 -16.14 6.19 -14.08
CA GLY A 207 -17.58 6.47 -14.06
C GLY A 207 -18.44 5.50 -13.22
N THR A 208 -17.85 4.74 -12.28
CA THR A 208 -18.61 3.79 -11.46
C THR A 208 -19.80 4.44 -10.74
N ARG A 209 -21.02 3.97 -11.05
CA ARG A 209 -22.24 4.27 -10.28
C ARG A 209 -22.22 3.68 -8.86
N GLU A 210 -21.22 2.86 -8.53
CA GLU A 210 -20.99 2.40 -7.17
C GLU A 210 -20.55 3.56 -6.27
N ASN A 211 -21.28 3.79 -5.18
CA ASN A 211 -20.94 4.85 -4.23
C ASN A 211 -19.85 4.39 -3.23
N SER A 212 -19.16 5.37 -2.64
CA SER A 212 -18.08 5.18 -1.66
C SER A 212 -18.50 4.49 -0.35
N ARG A 213 -19.79 4.19 -0.14
CA ARG A 213 -20.28 3.35 0.98
C ARG A 213 -20.35 1.88 0.59
N SER A 214 -20.79 1.55 -0.62
CA SER A 214 -20.84 0.16 -1.15
C SER A 214 -19.47 -0.46 -1.45
N LEU A 215 -18.48 0.38 -1.78
CA LEU A 215 -17.09 -0.04 -1.97
C LEU A 215 -16.44 -0.60 -0.67
N ARG A 216 -16.86 -0.11 0.50
CA ARG A 216 -16.26 -0.44 1.81
C ARG A 216 -16.27 -1.95 2.15
N PRO A 217 -17.39 -2.69 2.08
CA PRO A 217 -17.39 -4.13 2.29
C PRO A 217 -16.55 -4.88 1.26
N ARG A 218 -16.47 -4.41 0.01
CA ARG A 218 -15.68 -5.06 -1.04
C ARG A 218 -14.18 -4.93 -0.79
N LEU A 219 -13.72 -3.75 -0.36
CA LEU A 219 -12.32 -3.49 -0.03
C LEU A 219 -11.87 -4.10 1.30
N ARG A 220 -12.78 -4.38 2.24
CA ARG A 220 -12.43 -5.06 3.51
C ARG A 220 -11.68 -6.36 3.27
N ASP A 221 -12.15 -7.15 2.32
CA ASP A 221 -11.63 -8.49 2.07
C ASP A 221 -10.64 -8.53 0.88
N ALA A 222 -10.45 -7.41 0.18
CA ALA A 222 -9.52 -7.30 -0.94
C ALA A 222 -8.04 -7.27 -0.50
N ALA A 223 -7.17 -7.95 -1.27
CA ALA A 223 -5.72 -7.90 -1.12
C ALA A 223 -5.09 -6.82 -2.03
N LEU A 224 -5.66 -6.59 -3.21
CA LEU A 224 -5.32 -5.49 -4.12
C LEU A 224 -6.58 -4.75 -4.53
N ALA A 225 -6.48 -3.44 -4.74
CA ALA A 225 -7.45 -2.66 -5.51
C ALA A 225 -6.78 -1.93 -6.68
N GLY A 226 -7.36 -2.04 -7.87
CA GLY A 226 -6.94 -1.36 -9.10
C GLY A 226 -7.90 -0.24 -9.47
N PHE A 227 -7.41 0.98 -9.66
CA PHE A 227 -8.20 2.14 -10.08
C PHE A 227 -7.88 2.53 -11.53
N ALA A 228 -8.93 2.71 -12.33
CA ALA A 228 -8.86 3.06 -13.75
C ALA A 228 -8.36 4.50 -14.02
N ALA A 229 -8.31 5.34 -12.98
CA ALA A 229 -7.99 6.76 -13.03
C ALA A 229 -7.22 7.19 -11.76
N PRO A 230 -6.51 8.32 -11.79
CA PRO A 230 -5.67 8.75 -10.68
C PRO A 230 -6.46 9.22 -9.44
N PRO A 231 -5.78 9.33 -8.27
CA PRO A 231 -6.39 9.69 -6.98
C PRO A 231 -7.20 10.99 -6.97
N ALA A 232 -6.92 11.92 -7.88
CA ALA A 232 -7.65 13.19 -8.01
C ALA A 232 -9.06 12.99 -8.61
N ALA A 233 -9.18 12.17 -9.66
CA ALA A 233 -10.44 11.93 -10.37
C ALA A 233 -11.39 11.01 -9.57
N VAL A 234 -10.87 9.98 -8.90
CA VAL A 234 -11.65 9.01 -8.11
C VAL A 234 -11.53 9.23 -6.59
N LYS A 235 -11.46 10.50 -6.17
CA LYS A 235 -11.08 10.93 -4.81
C LYS A 235 -11.79 10.21 -3.66
N GLU A 236 -13.12 10.02 -3.72
CA GLU A 236 -13.84 9.30 -2.65
C GLU A 236 -13.50 7.81 -2.59
N HIS A 237 -13.41 7.16 -3.75
CA HIS A 237 -13.11 5.73 -3.88
C HIS A 237 -11.66 5.44 -3.48
N PHE A 238 -10.74 6.28 -3.93
CA PHE A 238 -9.32 6.19 -3.57
C PHE A 238 -9.08 6.48 -2.08
N ALA A 239 -9.72 7.53 -1.53
CA ALA A 239 -9.71 7.78 -0.09
C ALA A 239 -10.30 6.61 0.70
N THR A 240 -11.30 5.90 0.16
CA THR A 240 -11.79 4.66 0.77
C THR A 240 -10.68 3.59 0.79
N GLY A 241 -9.98 3.37 -0.32
CA GLY A 241 -8.80 2.48 -0.37
C GLY A 241 -7.73 2.82 0.68
N LEU A 242 -7.42 4.10 0.87
CA LEU A 242 -6.43 4.54 1.86
C LEU A 242 -6.86 4.27 3.33
N HIS A 243 -8.15 4.39 3.65
CA HIS A 243 -8.65 4.25 5.04
C HIS A 243 -8.93 2.80 5.48
N PHE A 244 -8.98 1.84 4.56
CA PHE A 244 -9.12 0.42 4.87
C PHE A 244 -7.75 -0.30 4.76
N PRO A 245 -7.53 -1.41 5.50
CA PRO A 245 -6.26 -2.15 5.48
C PRO A 245 -6.10 -3.02 4.22
N VAL A 246 -6.39 -2.45 3.05
CA VAL A 246 -6.01 -3.03 1.75
C VAL A 246 -4.49 -2.95 1.65
N PRO A 247 -3.75 -4.06 1.50
CA PRO A 247 -2.29 -4.06 1.47
C PRO A 247 -1.68 -3.37 0.25
N VAL A 248 -2.36 -3.46 -0.91
CA VAL A 248 -1.87 -2.97 -2.20
C VAL A 248 -2.94 -2.14 -2.91
N LEU A 249 -2.58 -0.94 -3.39
CA LEU A 249 -3.40 -0.15 -4.32
C LEU A 249 -2.59 0.11 -5.59
N LEU A 250 -3.18 -0.11 -6.77
CA LEU A 250 -2.59 0.13 -8.08
C LEU A 250 -3.47 1.10 -8.87
N TRP A 251 -2.89 2.02 -9.63
CA TRP A 251 -3.67 2.93 -10.46
C TRP A 251 -2.92 3.46 -11.68
N ARG A 252 -3.68 3.93 -12.66
CA ARG A 252 -3.17 4.68 -13.81
C ARG A 252 -2.92 6.12 -13.41
N ARG A 253 -1.71 6.63 -13.65
CA ARG A 253 -1.31 8.00 -13.25
C ARG A 253 -2.00 9.11 -14.05
N SER A 254 -2.19 8.93 -15.35
CA SER A 254 -2.91 9.86 -16.22
C SER A 254 -4.42 9.60 -16.23
N ASP A 255 -5.20 10.67 -16.38
CA ASP A 255 -6.65 10.62 -16.60
C ASP A 255 -7.01 10.03 -17.98
N CYS A 256 -8.30 9.76 -18.22
CA CYS A 256 -8.76 9.44 -19.57
C CYS A 256 -8.64 10.71 -20.44
N PRO A 257 -8.16 10.61 -21.69
CA PRO A 257 -7.85 11.79 -22.53
C PRO A 257 -9.08 12.52 -23.11
N ASP A 258 -10.29 12.23 -22.61
CA ASP A 258 -11.55 12.85 -23.02
C ASP A 258 -12.36 13.24 -21.78
N ASP A 259 -12.97 14.43 -21.78
CA ASP A 259 -14.02 14.85 -20.83
C ASP A 259 -15.31 13.99 -20.93
N ASP A 260 -15.35 13.03 -21.87
CA ASP A 260 -16.54 12.30 -22.30
C ASP A 260 -16.94 11.13 -21.38
N HIS A 261 -16.88 11.36 -20.06
CA HIS A 261 -17.57 10.54 -19.07
C HIS A 261 -19.12 10.64 -19.16
N GLY A 262 -19.64 11.43 -20.11
CA GLY A 262 -21.06 11.59 -20.41
C GLY A 262 -21.61 10.67 -21.51
N HIS A 263 -20.83 10.35 -22.55
CA HIS A 263 -21.34 9.70 -23.78
C HIS A 263 -20.62 8.40 -24.19
N HIS A 264 -20.37 7.50 -23.23
CA HIS A 264 -20.03 6.09 -23.47
C HIS A 264 -21.18 5.25 -24.12
N GLY A 265 -21.88 5.82 -25.10
CA GLY A 265 -22.95 5.19 -25.87
C GLY A 265 -22.69 5.12 -27.38
N ASP A 266 -22.10 6.15 -27.99
CA ASP A 266 -22.08 6.32 -29.46
C ASP A 266 -20.71 6.12 -30.14
N ARG A 267 -19.61 5.90 -29.41
CA ARG A 267 -18.25 5.74 -29.99
C ARG A 267 -17.49 4.47 -29.61
N GLY A 268 -18.21 3.41 -29.22
CA GLY A 268 -17.84 2.01 -29.50
C GLY A 268 -16.55 1.39 -28.93
N GLY A 269 -15.70 2.13 -28.20
CA GLY A 269 -14.45 1.62 -27.62
C GLY A 269 -14.48 1.54 -26.08
N PRO A 270 -13.72 0.62 -25.45
CA PRO A 270 -13.48 0.67 -24.01
C PRO A 270 -12.65 1.91 -23.65
N CYS A 271 -12.93 2.56 -22.51
CA CYS A 271 -12.15 3.71 -22.08
C CYS A 271 -10.71 3.30 -21.69
N ALA A 272 -9.76 4.23 -21.80
CA ALA A 272 -8.35 3.98 -21.48
C ALA A 272 -8.13 3.41 -20.07
N GLY A 273 -8.95 3.81 -19.10
CA GLY A 273 -8.92 3.29 -17.74
C GLY A 273 -9.38 1.83 -17.60
N THR A 274 -10.41 1.41 -18.34
CA THR A 274 -10.85 -0.01 -18.37
C THR A 274 -9.82 -0.88 -19.09
N ALA A 275 -9.30 -0.43 -20.23
CA ALA A 275 -8.24 -1.14 -20.96
C ALA A 275 -6.95 -1.30 -20.12
N PHE A 276 -6.60 -0.27 -19.33
CA PHE A 276 -5.56 -0.35 -18.31
C PHE A 276 -5.87 -1.40 -17.24
N LEU A 277 -7.10 -1.43 -16.69
CA LEU A 277 -7.48 -2.43 -15.69
C LEU A 277 -7.53 -3.85 -16.25
N ASP A 278 -7.85 -4.04 -17.54
CA ASP A 278 -7.78 -5.35 -18.19
C ASP A 278 -6.33 -5.87 -18.24
N ARG A 279 -5.40 -5.04 -18.74
CA ARG A 279 -3.96 -5.38 -18.77
C ARG A 279 -3.35 -5.54 -17.39
N LEU A 280 -3.76 -4.72 -16.42
CA LEU A 280 -3.34 -4.86 -15.03
C LEU A 280 -3.88 -6.15 -14.40
N THR A 281 -5.12 -6.55 -14.70
CA THR A 281 -5.70 -7.82 -14.22
C THR A 281 -4.91 -9.02 -14.75
N GLU A 282 -4.64 -9.02 -16.07
CA GLU A 282 -3.81 -10.03 -16.75
C GLU A 282 -2.39 -10.10 -16.16
N SER A 283 -1.78 -8.96 -15.87
CA SER A 283 -0.36 -8.88 -15.45
C SER A 283 -0.10 -9.19 -13.97
N VAL A 284 -1.13 -9.30 -13.14
CA VAL A 284 -1.01 -9.62 -11.69
C VAL A 284 -1.74 -10.90 -11.27
N ASP A 285 -2.43 -11.59 -12.19
CA ASP A 285 -3.12 -12.83 -11.84
C ASP A 285 -2.10 -13.93 -11.45
N GLY A 286 -2.42 -14.71 -10.41
CA GLY A 286 -1.49 -15.66 -9.79
C GLY A 286 -0.28 -15.06 -9.07
N VAL A 287 0.03 -13.75 -9.21
CA VAL A 287 1.21 -13.13 -8.58
C VAL A 287 0.98 -12.92 -7.07
N PRO A 288 1.86 -13.41 -6.18
CA PRO A 288 1.75 -13.17 -4.74
C PRO A 288 1.91 -11.67 -4.44
N PRO A 289 1.17 -11.09 -3.46
CA PRO A 289 1.16 -9.64 -3.27
C PRO A 289 2.51 -9.07 -2.80
N ALA A 290 3.38 -9.90 -2.22
CA ALA A 290 4.75 -9.53 -1.82
C ALA A 290 5.74 -9.45 -3.00
N GLU A 291 5.40 -10.08 -4.14
CA GLU A 291 6.20 -10.12 -5.38
C GLU A 291 5.88 -8.95 -6.32
N LEU A 292 4.76 -8.24 -6.10
CA LEU A 292 4.32 -7.13 -6.95
C LEU A 292 5.34 -5.99 -7.14
N PRO A 293 6.24 -5.66 -6.18
CA PRO A 293 7.31 -4.71 -6.45
C PRO A 293 8.29 -5.15 -7.54
N ARG A 294 8.53 -6.47 -7.72
CA ARG A 294 9.26 -7.02 -8.87
C ARG A 294 8.41 -6.97 -10.13
N ARG A 295 7.19 -7.51 -10.09
CA ARG A 295 6.34 -7.54 -11.30
C ARG A 295 6.07 -6.15 -11.89
N VAL A 296 6.01 -5.12 -11.05
CA VAL A 296 5.88 -3.72 -11.48
C VAL A 296 7.21 -3.08 -11.93
N LEU A 297 8.37 -3.60 -11.52
CA LEU A 297 9.65 -3.31 -12.18
C LEU A 297 9.67 -3.93 -13.59
N ASP A 298 9.41 -5.25 -13.71
CA ASP A 298 9.38 -5.94 -15.00
C ASP A 298 8.49 -5.20 -16.02
N LEU A 299 7.28 -4.84 -15.62
CA LEU A 299 6.30 -4.09 -16.42
C LEU A 299 6.79 -2.69 -16.86
N ARG A 300 7.68 -2.07 -16.08
CA ARG A 300 8.29 -0.77 -16.40
C ARG A 300 9.52 -0.93 -17.31
N GLU A 301 10.29 -1.99 -17.14
CA GLU A 301 11.35 -2.39 -18.08
C GLU A 301 10.75 -2.76 -19.46
N GLU A 302 9.70 -3.58 -19.48
CA GLU A 302 8.87 -3.89 -20.66
C GLU A 302 8.40 -2.59 -21.35
N ALA A 303 7.92 -1.60 -20.58
CA ALA A 303 7.49 -0.31 -21.11
C ALA A 303 8.64 0.55 -21.65
N TYR A 304 9.80 0.54 -20.98
CA TYR A 304 10.96 1.35 -21.36
C TYR A 304 11.67 0.81 -22.62
N ALA A 305 11.61 -0.51 -22.84
CA ALA A 305 12.20 -1.20 -23.99
C ALA A 305 11.27 -1.32 -25.22
N ALA A 306 10.02 -0.82 -25.15
CA ALA A 306 9.06 -0.88 -26.25
C ALA A 306 9.39 0.07 -27.41
N ASP A 307 8.86 -0.21 -28.61
CA ASP A 307 8.98 0.68 -29.79
C ASP A 307 8.30 2.06 -29.58
N ASP A 308 7.27 2.12 -28.72
CA ASP A 308 6.63 3.34 -28.23
C ASP A 308 6.52 3.30 -26.70
N PRO A 309 7.54 3.77 -25.96
CA PRO A 309 7.52 3.80 -24.51
C PRO A 309 6.47 4.76 -23.94
N GLU A 310 6.19 5.88 -24.62
CA GLU A 310 5.26 6.91 -24.13
C GLU A 310 3.80 6.44 -24.22
N GLY A 311 3.45 5.68 -25.26
CA GLY A 311 2.15 5.04 -25.42
C GLY A 311 1.96 3.75 -24.59
N HIS A 312 3.03 3.17 -24.02
CA HIS A 312 2.93 1.88 -23.35
C HIS A 312 2.19 1.94 -22.00
N TRP A 313 1.09 1.17 -21.90
CA TRP A 313 0.16 1.21 -20.76
C TRP A 313 0.82 1.07 -19.37
N ALA A 314 1.90 0.29 -19.27
CA ALA A 314 2.57 0.00 -18.01
C ALA A 314 3.46 1.16 -17.49
N ARG A 315 3.86 2.10 -18.37
CA ARG A 315 4.57 3.33 -17.98
C ARG A 315 3.82 4.13 -16.93
N GLU A 316 2.50 4.06 -16.96
CA GLU A 316 1.58 4.81 -16.10
C GLU A 316 1.11 4.03 -14.87
N VAL A 317 1.68 2.85 -14.57
CA VAL A 317 1.38 2.07 -13.36
C VAL A 317 2.06 2.68 -12.14
N GLN A 318 1.25 3.21 -11.22
CA GLN A 318 1.67 3.54 -9.87
C GLN A 318 1.22 2.45 -8.89
N LEU A 319 2.11 2.11 -7.95
CA LEU A 319 1.93 1.03 -6.97
C LEU A 319 2.11 1.59 -5.55
N LEU A 320 1.03 1.65 -4.77
CA LEU A 320 1.09 1.76 -3.33
C LEU A 320 1.18 0.36 -2.73
N TRP A 321 2.22 0.13 -1.94
CA TRP A 321 2.53 -1.16 -1.33
C TRP A 321 2.95 -0.92 0.12
N ASP A 322 2.19 -1.46 1.06
CA ASP A 322 2.24 -1.07 2.47
C ASP A 322 2.37 -2.33 3.35
N ASP A 323 3.57 -2.91 3.37
CA ASP A 323 3.94 -4.01 4.28
C ASP A 323 4.72 -3.51 5.51
N PRO A 324 4.08 -3.44 6.69
CA PRO A 324 4.73 -2.96 7.91
C PRO A 324 5.91 -3.83 8.38
N ARG A 325 6.06 -5.06 7.87
CA ARG A 325 7.14 -6.00 8.22
C ARG A 325 8.50 -5.51 7.67
N CYS A 326 8.51 -4.96 6.45
CA CYS A 326 9.72 -4.37 5.85
C CYS A 326 10.17 -3.08 6.57
N PHE A 327 9.23 -2.35 7.18
CA PHE A 327 9.46 -1.01 7.72
C PHE A 327 9.44 -0.96 9.25
N SER A 328 10.09 -1.91 9.93
CA SER A 328 10.16 -1.96 11.40
C SER A 328 10.55 -0.59 11.99
N GLU A 329 9.62 0.06 12.70
CA GLU A 329 9.99 1.29 13.42
C GLU A 329 11.00 0.92 14.51
N PRO A 330 12.12 1.64 14.65
CA PRO A 330 13.01 1.45 15.79
C PRO A 330 12.19 1.59 17.07
N ALA A 331 12.29 0.63 17.98
CA ALA A 331 11.68 0.75 19.30
C ALA A 331 12.14 2.09 19.90
N ALA A 332 11.18 2.99 20.14
CA ALA A 332 11.48 4.35 20.55
C ALA A 332 12.43 4.31 21.75
N CYS A 333 13.54 5.06 21.69
CA CYS A 333 14.58 5.04 22.72
C CYS A 333 14.04 5.61 24.03
N LEU A 334 13.38 4.75 24.80
CA LEU A 334 12.85 5.06 26.12
C LEU A 334 14.03 5.42 27.02
N HIS A 335 14.10 6.70 27.34
CA HIS A 335 15.05 7.32 28.25
C HIS A 335 16.51 7.33 27.75
N SER A 336 16.87 8.39 27.02
CA SER A 336 18.17 9.00 27.26
C SER A 336 18.17 9.52 28.71
N PRO A 337 19.02 9.01 29.62
CA PRO A 337 19.03 9.48 30.99
C PRO A 337 19.53 10.93 31.02
N VAL A 338 18.70 11.85 31.52
CA VAL A 338 19.17 13.18 31.92
C VAL A 338 20.04 12.98 33.15
N ALA A 339 21.35 13.12 32.99
CA ALA A 339 22.25 13.17 34.13
C ALA A 339 21.88 14.38 35.01
N PRO A 340 21.61 14.19 36.31
CA PRO A 340 21.38 15.32 37.20
C PRO A 340 22.68 16.14 37.30
N ILE A 341 22.56 17.46 37.17
CA ILE A 341 23.65 18.39 37.47
C ILE A 341 23.83 18.39 39.00
N GLY A 342 25.04 18.08 39.45
CA GLY A 342 25.47 18.13 40.85
C GLY A 342 26.65 19.08 41.05
#